data_AF-A0A821LWR8-F1
#
_entry.id   AF-A0A821LWR8-F1
#
_cell.length_a   1.000
_cell.length_b   1.000
_cell.length_c   1.000
_cell.angle_alpha   90.00
_cell.angle_beta   90.00
_cell.angle_gamma   90.00
#
_symmetry.space_group_name_H-M   'P 1'
#
loop_
_entity.id
_entity.type
_entity.pdbx_description
1 polymer ?
#
loop_
_entity_poly.entity_id
_entity_poly.type
_entity_poly.pdbx_seq_one_letter_code
_entity_poly.pdbx_strand_id
1 'polypeptide(L)'
;SNMYQCSNSLKCISIHRLMNGVYDCPNSDDENKISINYTVSTEEIINTDETDNEETKMKIRYARKHISFQTVCDGFTELLPITINGQNETDETECEQWPCNNIYT
;
A
#
# COMPACT_ATOMS: atom_id res chain seq x y z
N SER A 1 -4.66 -8.95 -4.16
CA SER A 1 -3.51 -8.08 -3.89
C SER A 1 -3.93 -6.63 -4.12
N ASN A 2 -3.88 -5.75 -3.12
CA ASN A 2 -4.28 -4.33 -3.22
C ASN A 2 -3.23 -3.42 -3.91
N MET A 3 -2.31 -4.01 -4.69
CA MET A 3 -1.15 -3.34 -5.26
C MET A 3 -0.95 -3.69 -6.74
N TYR A 4 -0.45 -2.73 -7.50
CA TYR A 4 -0.02 -2.88 -8.88
C TYR A 4 1.47 -2.59 -9.00
N GLN A 5 2.24 -3.52 -9.56
CA GLN A 5 3.64 -3.28 -9.92
C GLN A 5 3.69 -2.68 -11.31
N CYS A 6 4.33 -1.53 -11.43
CA CYS A 6 4.56 -0.87 -12.71
C CYS A 6 5.41 -1.76 -13.61
N SER A 7 4.99 -1.87 -14.87
CA SER A 7 5.64 -2.66 -15.91
C SER A 7 7.09 -2.21 -16.06
N ASN A 8 8.01 -3.18 -16.17
CA ASN A 8 9.46 -2.94 -16.29
C ASN A 8 10.04 -2.03 -15.18
N SER A 9 9.42 -2.04 -14.00
CA SER A 9 9.86 -1.24 -12.86
C SER A 9 9.70 -2.03 -11.56
N LEU A 10 10.45 -1.64 -10.55
CA LEU A 10 10.26 -2.10 -9.17
C LEU A 10 9.24 -1.23 -8.42
N LYS A 11 8.79 -0.13 -9.04
CA LYS A 11 7.78 0.77 -8.47
C LYS A 11 6.45 0.04 -8.37
N CYS A 12 5.81 0.13 -7.22
CA CYS A 12 4.44 -0.31 -7.03
C CYS A 12 3.56 0.87 -6.63
N ILE A 13 2.27 0.75 -6.92
CA ILE A 13 1.25 1.74 -6.60
C ILE A 13 0.02 1.02 -6.02
N SER A 14 -0.81 1.76 -5.30
CA SER A 14 -2.12 1.25 -4.88
C SER A 14 -2.99 0.96 -6.11
N ILE A 15 -3.80 -0.10 -6.08
CA ILE A 15 -4.80 -0.35 -7.13
C ILE A 15 -5.79 0.81 -7.30
N HIS A 16 -5.99 1.65 -6.28
CA HIS A 16 -6.83 2.86 -6.36
C HIS A 16 -6.22 3.97 -7.22
N ARG A 17 -4.94 3.86 -7.56
CA ARG A 17 -4.24 4.77 -8.47
C ARG A 17 -4.36 4.36 -9.94
N LEU A 18 -4.94 3.20 -10.23
CA LEU A 18 -5.17 2.76 -11.59
C LEU A 18 -6.33 3.52 -12.23
N MET A 19 -6.12 4.00 -13.46
CA MET A 19 -7.12 4.72 -14.26
C MET A 19 -7.70 5.94 -13.53
N ASN A 20 -6.89 6.61 -12.71
CA ASN A 20 -7.30 7.80 -11.95
C ASN A 20 -7.03 9.10 -12.71
N GLY A 21 -6.43 9.03 -13.92
CA GLY A 21 -6.05 10.17 -14.74
C GLY A 21 -4.70 10.78 -14.39
N VAL A 22 -3.91 10.15 -13.52
CA VAL A 22 -2.57 10.56 -13.08
C VAL A 22 -1.56 9.49 -13.47
N TYR A 23 -0.47 9.89 -14.11
CA TYR A 23 0.61 8.96 -14.47
C TYR A 23 1.53 8.72 -13.27
N ASP A 24 1.21 7.71 -12.47
CA ASP A 24 1.97 7.27 -11.31
C ASP A 24 3.10 6.28 -11.70
N CYS A 25 2.95 5.49 -12.78
CA CYS A 25 4.00 4.59 -13.25
C CYS A 25 4.95 5.21 -14.28
N PRO A 26 6.25 4.83 -14.31
CA PRO A 26 7.22 5.35 -15.28
C PRO A 26 6.84 5.07 -16.75
N ASN A 27 6.14 3.96 -16.99
CA ASN A 27 5.69 3.55 -18.32
C ASN A 27 4.20 3.87 -18.57
N SER A 28 3.57 4.65 -17.68
CA SER A 28 2.16 5.08 -17.80
C SER A 28 1.17 3.93 -17.98
N ASP A 29 1.54 2.73 -17.52
CA ASP A 29 0.77 1.50 -17.66
C ASP A 29 -0.38 1.41 -16.64
N ASP A 30 -0.30 2.21 -15.58
CA ASP A 30 -1.37 2.47 -14.61
C ASP A 30 -2.60 3.19 -15.20
N GLU A 31 -2.42 3.88 -16.33
CA GLU A 31 -3.48 4.53 -17.09
C GLU A 31 -3.83 3.77 -18.38
N ASN A 32 -3.27 2.57 -18.56
CA ASN A 32 -3.52 1.73 -19.72
C ASN A 32 -4.44 0.55 -19.39
N LYS A 33 -5.71 0.67 -19.81
CA LYS A 33 -6.76 -0.35 -19.61
C LYS A 33 -6.34 -1.76 -20.07
N ILE A 34 -5.52 -1.88 -21.11
CA ILE A 34 -5.08 -3.18 -21.65
C ILE A 34 -4.11 -3.85 -20.68
N SER A 35 -3.22 -3.09 -20.06
CA SER A 35 -2.23 -3.56 -19.07
C SER A 35 -2.88 -3.98 -17.75
N ILE A 36 -4.01 -3.37 -17.40
CA ILE A 36 -4.70 -3.53 -16.11
C ILE A 36 -5.74 -4.67 -16.13
N ASN A 37 -6.26 -5.03 -17.31
CA ASN A 37 -7.28 -6.08 -17.44
C ASN A 37 -6.79 -7.48 -16.97
N TYR A 38 -5.49 -7.67 -16.78
CA TYR A 38 -4.92 -8.88 -16.18
C TYR A 38 -4.96 -8.91 -14.64
N THR A 39 -5.14 -7.77 -13.96
CA THR A 39 -5.03 -7.66 -12.50
C THR A 39 -6.38 -7.46 -11.78
N VAL A 40 -7.42 -7.00 -12.49
CA VAL A 40 -8.71 -6.57 -11.90
C VAL A 40 -9.71 -7.72 -11.68
N SER A 41 -9.42 -8.95 -12.11
CA SER A 41 -10.37 -10.07 -12.05
C SER A 41 -10.56 -10.72 -10.67
N THR A 42 -9.92 -10.25 -9.58
CA THR A 42 -9.84 -11.02 -8.33
C THR A 42 -10.33 -10.38 -7.02
N GLU A 43 -10.89 -9.17 -6.96
CA GLU A 43 -11.24 -8.56 -5.65
C GLU A 43 -12.70 -8.12 -5.53
N GLU A 44 -13.58 -9.11 -5.32
CA GLU A 44 -14.81 -8.90 -4.54
C GLU A 44 -14.47 -8.73 -3.05
N ILE A 45 -14.51 -7.46 -2.61
CA ILE A 45 -15.01 -6.92 -1.34
C ILE A 45 -15.12 -7.92 -0.16
N ILE A 46 -14.25 -7.79 0.84
CA ILE A 46 -14.55 -8.21 2.22
C ILE A 46 -14.65 -6.96 3.10
N ASN A 47 -15.88 -6.54 3.40
CA ASN A 47 -16.20 -5.70 4.53
C ASN A 47 -15.94 -6.50 5.81
N THR A 48 -14.97 -6.08 6.61
CA THR A 48 -14.78 -6.57 7.99
C THR A 48 -14.96 -5.39 8.93
N ASP A 49 -16.21 -5.17 9.35
CA ASP A 49 -16.57 -4.35 10.51
C ASP A 49 -17.11 -5.30 11.58
N GLU A 50 -16.21 -5.95 12.31
CA GLU A 50 -16.53 -6.73 13.52
C GLU A 50 -15.40 -6.60 14.55
N THR A 51 -15.23 -5.42 15.14
CA THR A 51 -14.53 -5.28 16.43
C THR A 51 -15.11 -4.11 17.25
N ASP A 52 -15.72 -4.43 18.40
CA ASP A 52 -16.42 -3.52 19.33
C ASP A 52 -15.47 -2.74 20.28
N ASN A 53 -14.41 -2.12 19.74
CA ASN A 53 -13.57 -1.20 20.53
C ASN A 53 -13.34 0.12 19.77
N GLU A 54 -13.86 1.22 20.31
CA GLU A 54 -13.72 2.59 19.77
C GLU A 54 -12.25 3.05 19.66
N GLU A 55 -11.38 2.64 20.59
CA GLU A 55 -9.94 2.93 20.51
C GLU A 55 -9.30 2.19 19.33
N THR A 56 -9.67 0.93 19.12
CA THR A 56 -9.23 0.13 17.99
C THR A 56 -9.77 0.68 16.67
N LYS A 57 -11.03 1.12 16.63
CA LYS A 57 -11.60 1.82 15.46
C LYS A 57 -10.85 3.10 15.14
N MET A 58 -10.47 3.89 16.13
CA MET A 58 -9.67 5.10 15.92
C MET A 58 -8.26 4.80 15.42
N LYS A 59 -7.58 3.76 15.96
CA LYS A 59 -6.27 3.32 15.45
C LYS A 59 -6.37 2.75 14.04
N ILE A 60 -7.40 1.97 13.72
CA ILE A 60 -7.65 1.43 12.37
C ILE A 60 -8.02 2.56 11.41
N ARG A 61 -8.79 3.56 11.84
CA ARG A 61 -9.16 4.72 11.01
C ARG A 61 -7.98 5.64 10.78
N TYR A 62 -7.16 5.87 11.80
CA TYR A 62 -5.89 6.59 11.68
C TYR A 62 -4.96 5.83 10.75
N ALA A 63 -4.78 4.52 10.96
CA ALA A 63 -3.98 3.66 10.11
C ALA A 63 -4.48 3.65 8.65
N ARG A 64 -5.78 3.48 8.42
CA ARG A 64 -6.36 3.57 7.06
C ARG A 64 -6.23 4.95 6.40
N LYS A 65 -6.09 6.01 7.20
CA LYS A 65 -5.96 7.39 6.72
C LYS A 65 -4.50 7.81 6.54
N HIS A 66 -3.58 7.26 7.34
CA HIS A 66 -2.19 7.68 7.44
C HIS A 66 -1.19 6.62 6.98
N ILE A 67 -1.51 5.33 7.07
CA ILE A 67 -0.76 4.26 6.40
C ILE A 67 -1.20 4.27 4.95
N SER A 68 -0.45 4.99 4.15
CA SER A 68 -0.54 4.88 2.71
C SER A 68 0.56 3.96 2.22
N PHE A 69 0.33 3.25 1.13
CA PHE A 69 1.37 2.41 0.52
C PHE A 69 2.65 3.21 0.19
N GLN A 70 2.47 4.50 -0.10
CA GLN A 70 3.55 5.41 -0.42
C GLN A 70 4.37 5.90 0.79
N THR A 71 3.92 5.63 2.02
CA THR A 71 4.50 6.09 3.30
C THR A 71 4.95 4.89 4.13
N VAL A 72 5.39 3.84 3.45
CA VAL A 72 5.92 2.60 4.05
C VAL A 72 7.21 2.38 3.32
N CYS A 73 8.30 2.04 3.98
CA CYS A 73 9.62 1.85 3.34
C CYS A 73 10.04 3.00 2.41
N ASP A 74 9.59 4.22 2.69
CA ASP A 74 9.87 5.41 1.87
C ASP A 74 11.06 6.22 2.42
N GLY A 75 11.64 5.76 3.53
CA GLY A 75 12.74 6.41 4.24
C GLY A 75 12.30 7.30 5.41
N PHE A 76 11.00 7.42 5.69
CA PHE A 76 10.47 8.23 6.79
C PHE A 76 9.66 7.38 7.76
N THR A 77 9.92 7.54 9.07
CA THR A 77 9.08 6.91 10.10
C THR A 77 7.90 7.83 10.40
N GLU A 78 6.71 7.47 9.92
CA GLU A 78 5.49 8.28 10.06
C GLU A 78 4.51 7.65 11.05
N LEU A 79 4.62 6.34 11.26
CA LEU A 79 3.81 5.59 12.20
C LEU A 79 4.47 5.45 13.58
N LEU A 80 3.61 5.35 14.59
CA LEU A 80 4.06 5.03 15.93
C LEU A 80 4.61 3.60 15.96
N PRO A 81 5.79 3.36 16.57
CA PRO A 81 6.35 2.02 16.67
C PRO A 81 5.41 1.08 17.42
N ILE A 82 5.32 -0.16 16.93
CA ILE A 82 4.58 -1.24 17.58
C ILE A 82 5.54 -2.36 17.96
N THR A 83 5.26 -3.07 19.05
CA THR A 83 6.13 -4.18 19.47
C THR A 83 5.61 -5.51 18.93
N ILE A 84 6.37 -6.16 18.05
CA ILE A 84 6.08 -7.50 17.51
C ILE A 84 7.20 -8.44 17.96
N ASN A 85 6.87 -9.57 18.59
CA ASN A 85 7.85 -10.53 19.12
C ASN A 85 8.93 -9.94 20.06
N GLY A 86 8.62 -8.82 20.72
CA GLY A 86 9.56 -8.11 21.60
C GLY A 86 10.51 -7.15 20.87
N GLN A 87 10.37 -6.98 19.56
CA GLN A 87 11.09 -6.00 18.75
C GLN A 87 10.17 -4.81 18.42
N ASN A 88 10.73 -3.59 18.40
CA ASN A 88 9.99 -2.40 18.00
C ASN A 88 10.04 -2.26 16.48
N GLU A 89 8.89 -2.45 15.86
CA GLU A 89 8.66 -2.39 14.43
C GLU A 89 8.02 -1.06 14.03
N THR A 90 8.36 -0.60 12.84
CA THR A 90 7.84 0.63 12.22
C THR A 90 7.43 0.35 10.78
N ASP A 91 6.85 1.33 10.11
CA ASP A 91 6.69 1.39 8.65
C ASP A 91 8.00 1.24 7.85
N GLU A 92 9.16 1.40 8.49
CA GLU A 92 10.49 1.34 7.88
C GLU A 92 11.32 0.10 8.26
N THR A 93 10.73 -0.91 8.91
CA THR A 93 11.44 -2.15 9.24
C THR A 93 11.17 -3.26 8.22
N GLU A 94 12.14 -4.15 8.03
CA GLU A 94 12.07 -5.30 7.10
C GLU A 94 11.71 -4.96 5.64
N CYS A 95 12.00 -3.75 5.18
CA CYS A 95 11.72 -3.30 3.80
C CYS A 95 12.32 -4.20 2.70
N GLU A 96 13.43 -4.88 2.97
CA GLU A 96 14.04 -5.84 2.05
C GLU A 96 13.16 -7.08 1.80
N GLN A 97 12.27 -7.41 2.73
CA GLN A 97 11.29 -8.48 2.56
C GLN A 97 10.07 -8.03 1.76
N TRP A 98 9.89 -6.71 1.56
CA TRP A 98 8.77 -6.19 0.80
C TRP A 98 8.97 -6.50 -0.69
N PRO A 99 7.99 -7.12 -1.37
CA PRO A 99 8.13 -7.50 -2.78
C PRO A 99 8.18 -6.31 -3.76
N CYS A 100 8.06 -5.09 -3.25
CA CYS A 100 7.87 -3.87 -4.02
C CYS A 100 8.77 -2.77 -3.48
N ASN A 101 9.38 -1.99 -4.38
CA ASN A 101 10.15 -0.83 -4.03
C ASN A 101 9.27 0.42 -4.14
N ASN A 102 9.07 1.12 -3.03
CA ASN A 102 8.33 2.37 -2.90
C ASN A 102 9.24 3.57 -2.58
N ILE A 103 10.56 3.39 -2.62
CA ILE A 103 11.53 4.47 -2.49
C ILE A 103 11.37 5.41 -3.69
N TYR A 104 10.88 6.61 -3.44
CA TYR A 104 10.88 7.71 -4.39
C TYR A 104 12.31 8.25 -4.53
N THR A 105 13.10 7.71 -5.46
CA THR A 105 14.31 8.40 -5.94
C THR A 105 13.95 9.50 -6.92
#